data_AF-A0A363T969-F1
#
_entry.id   AF-A0A363T969-F1
#
_cell.length_a   1.000
_cell.length_b   1.000
_cell.length_c   1.000
_cell.angle_alpha   90.00
_cell.angle_beta   90.00
_cell.angle_gamma   90.00
#
_symmetry.space_group_name_H-M   'P 1'
#
loop_
_entity.id
_entity.type
_entity.pdbx_description
1 polymer ?
#
loop_
_entity_poly.entity_id
_entity_poly.type
_entity_poly.pdbx_seq_one_letter_code
_entity_poly.pdbx_strand_id
1 'polypeptide(L)'
;MIIQDKSIKFLDNSLYAIILFAMIEQVVNILQQDCKIHEQGLLIVGVSGGPDSLFLLNVLYECGYNLVVVHINHKLRPEADEEAQYVRQAAAQIGVDCVVWEVDVLGFAEKHKIAIEEAARRLRYQHLFDQAQQRSASAVLVGHTADDQVETILMHLLRGSGLVGLRGMQTCTLPNSWSEHIPLVRPLLFTWRSDILQYLAEKQIQPAFDQTNLDTAYYRNRVRYDLLPQLEEYAPRLRQNLLRLGQILSDDYQLIQRQVDIAWTICLLNHEQGYLAFHRPNFERQLPSVQRYLLRRAIEGFVPGLTDVGFECIERGRKFIAENKPSGQVDLLDGMRLIRDVDVFWLTSGDDLPISAYPQLKPDETIAIPIPGRSLLKNSWVLETEMVADNKQAIEQEKRNNDRYQAWFDMDKISLPLVLRSRESGDRIHPAGMDGHSIKISDLMINQKLPLRARKNWPLICCGDKIVWVPGYRQSGLATIDKQSTSIAHLILVRKLST
;
A
#
# COMPACT_ATOMS: atom_id res chain seq x y z
N MET A 1 -24.88 23.20 18.15
CA MET A 1 -25.56 23.82 19.32
C MET A 1 -24.61 24.63 20.23
N ILE A 2 -23.35 24.88 19.83
CA ILE A 2 -22.33 25.56 20.67
C ILE A 2 -21.95 26.97 20.13
N ILE A 3 -22.48 27.40 18.98
CA ILE A 3 -22.24 28.76 18.46
C ILE A 3 -23.13 29.81 19.16
N GLN A 4 -24.07 29.39 20.04
CA GLN A 4 -24.97 30.34 20.70
C GLN A 4 -24.42 31.01 21.96
N ASP A 5 -23.30 30.56 22.54
CA ASP A 5 -22.93 30.98 23.91
C ASP A 5 -21.52 31.59 24.08
N LYS A 6 -20.85 31.94 22.98
CA LYS A 6 -19.71 32.87 23.01
C LYS A 6 -19.99 33.98 22.02
N SER A 7 -20.42 35.12 22.52
CA SER A 7 -20.69 36.33 21.76
C SER A 7 -19.41 36.81 21.06
N ILE A 8 -19.18 36.33 19.84
CA ILE A 8 -18.29 37.00 18.89
C ILE A 8 -19.00 38.31 18.55
N LYS A 9 -18.54 39.42 19.15
CA LYS A 9 -19.10 40.76 18.90
C LYS A 9 -18.72 41.22 17.49
N PHE A 10 -19.48 40.80 16.49
CA PHE A 10 -19.52 41.48 15.21
C PHE A 10 -20.64 42.52 15.25
N LEU A 11 -20.29 43.75 15.58
CA LEU A 11 -21.12 44.93 15.37
C LEU A 11 -20.93 45.40 13.93
N ASP A 12 -21.53 44.70 12.96
CA ASP A 12 -22.10 45.35 11.77
C ASP A 12 -22.93 44.37 10.92
N ASN A 13 -24.14 44.76 10.56
CA ASN A 13 -25.13 43.93 9.85
C ASN A 13 -24.88 43.94 8.33
N SER A 14 -23.64 43.74 7.91
CA SER A 14 -23.24 43.75 6.50
C SER A 14 -23.30 42.33 5.90
N LEU A 15 -23.63 42.23 4.60
CA LEU A 15 -23.56 40.96 3.84
C LEU A 15 -22.21 40.26 4.00
N TYR A 16 -21.17 41.05 4.24
CA TYR A 16 -19.82 40.58 4.44
C TYR A 16 -19.60 39.89 5.81
N ALA A 17 -20.16 40.42 6.90
CA ALA A 17 -20.08 39.76 8.21
C ALA A 17 -20.68 38.35 8.18
N ILE A 18 -21.73 38.16 7.38
CA ILE A 18 -22.34 36.85 7.14
C ILE A 18 -21.39 35.91 6.38
N ILE A 19 -20.69 36.40 5.35
CA ILE A 19 -19.70 35.62 4.59
C ILE A 19 -18.53 35.21 5.49
N LEU A 20 -18.01 36.14 6.29
CA LEU A 20 -16.91 35.89 7.23
C LEU A 20 -17.29 34.84 8.28
N PHE A 21 -18.49 34.96 8.83
CA PHE A 21 -19.03 33.98 9.78
C PHE A 21 -19.16 32.61 9.14
N ALA A 22 -19.69 32.52 7.91
CA ALA A 22 -19.80 31.26 7.19
C ALA A 22 -18.43 30.61 6.91
N MET A 23 -17.41 31.41 6.59
CA MET A 23 -16.04 30.91 6.39
C MET A 23 -15.43 30.35 7.69
N ILE A 24 -15.57 31.08 8.80
CA ILE A 24 -15.09 30.62 10.11
C ILE A 24 -15.83 29.35 10.54
N GLU A 25 -17.15 29.32 10.36
CA GLU A 25 -17.99 28.16 10.65
C GLU A 25 -17.57 26.95 9.81
N GLN A 26 -17.26 27.15 8.53
CA GLN A 26 -16.73 26.10 7.66
C GLN A 26 -15.41 25.52 8.19
N VAL A 27 -14.46 26.37 8.59
CA VAL A 27 -13.19 25.94 9.19
C VAL A 27 -13.42 25.14 10.46
N VAL A 28 -14.28 25.62 11.36
CA VAL A 28 -14.61 24.92 12.61
C VAL A 28 -15.31 23.58 12.34
N ASN A 29 -16.24 23.53 11.39
CA ASN A 29 -16.92 22.29 11.01
C ASN A 29 -15.93 21.25 10.47
N ILE A 30 -14.97 21.65 9.63
CA ILE A 30 -13.92 20.74 9.14
C ILE A 30 -13.08 20.20 10.31
N LEU A 31 -12.69 21.07 11.25
CA LEU A 31 -11.92 20.64 12.40
C LEU A 31 -12.69 19.65 13.29
N GLN A 32 -13.93 19.96 13.63
CA GLN A 32 -14.72 19.19 14.59
C GLN A 32 -15.38 17.94 13.98
N GLN A 33 -15.98 18.06 12.79
CA GLN A 33 -16.76 16.98 12.18
C GLN A 33 -15.88 16.07 11.31
N ASP A 34 -15.12 16.65 10.39
CA ASP A 34 -14.33 15.87 9.43
C ASP A 34 -13.04 15.34 10.08
N CYS A 35 -12.37 16.18 10.86
CA CYS A 35 -11.06 15.88 11.44
C CYS A 35 -11.12 15.38 12.89
N LYS A 36 -12.28 15.51 13.57
CA LYS A 36 -12.49 15.13 14.99
C LYS A 36 -11.48 15.78 15.96
N ILE A 37 -11.10 17.03 15.70
CA ILE A 37 -10.20 17.81 16.52
C ILE A 37 -11.01 18.55 17.59
N HIS A 38 -10.63 18.34 18.85
CA HIS A 38 -11.26 18.98 20.01
C HIS A 38 -10.49 20.24 20.43
N GLU A 39 -11.22 21.24 20.92
CA GLU A 39 -10.68 22.57 21.32
C GLU A 39 -9.63 22.51 22.44
N GLN A 40 -9.69 21.48 23.28
CA GLN A 40 -8.78 21.30 24.43
C GLN A 40 -7.41 20.73 24.04
N GLY A 41 -7.32 20.12 22.85
CA GLY A 41 -6.07 19.55 22.34
C GLY A 41 -5.11 20.64 21.90
N LEU A 42 -3.82 20.46 22.17
CA LEU A 42 -2.77 21.34 21.65
C LEU A 42 -2.62 21.15 20.14
N LEU A 43 -2.63 22.23 19.36
CA LEU A 43 -2.45 22.20 17.91
C LEU A 43 -1.13 22.86 17.51
N ILE A 44 -0.37 22.20 16.65
CA ILE A 44 0.78 22.81 15.98
C ILE A 44 0.29 23.47 14.70
N VAL A 45 0.56 24.77 14.53
CA VAL A 45 0.18 25.52 13.33
C VAL A 45 1.43 25.96 12.58
N GLY A 46 1.59 25.47 11.35
CA GLY A 46 2.67 25.90 10.47
C GLY A 46 2.38 27.27 9.87
N VAL A 47 3.16 28.28 10.27
CA VAL A 47 2.98 29.67 9.81
C VAL A 47 4.16 30.13 8.98
N SER A 48 3.94 30.48 7.71
CA SER A 48 5.00 30.98 6.81
C SER A 48 5.15 32.49 6.83
N GLY A 49 4.17 33.22 7.39
CA GLY A 49 4.09 34.68 7.30
C GLY A 49 3.28 35.18 6.10
N GLY A 50 2.90 34.28 5.19
CA GLY A 50 1.97 34.57 4.10
C GLY A 50 0.50 34.64 4.55
N PRO A 51 -0.39 35.16 3.69
CA PRO A 51 -1.77 35.48 4.03
C PRO A 51 -2.56 34.27 4.56
N ASP A 52 -2.49 33.13 3.89
CA ASP A 52 -3.29 31.94 4.25
C ASP A 52 -2.92 31.41 5.64
N SER A 53 -1.63 31.45 5.98
CA SER A 53 -1.12 30.97 7.25
C SER A 53 -1.45 31.91 8.42
N LEU A 54 -1.47 33.23 8.17
CA LEU A 54 -1.88 34.23 9.15
C LEU A 54 -3.39 34.20 9.38
N PHE A 55 -4.18 34.03 8.31
CA PHE A 55 -5.62 33.83 8.42
C PHE A 55 -5.93 32.60 9.27
N LEU A 56 -5.28 31.47 8.99
CA LEU A 56 -5.44 30.24 9.76
C LEU A 56 -5.15 30.47 11.25
N LEU A 57 -4.03 31.13 11.57
CA LEU A 57 -3.65 31.43 12.94
C LEU A 57 -4.72 32.28 13.65
N ASN A 58 -5.19 33.35 13.00
CA ASN A 58 -6.18 34.26 13.59
C ASN A 58 -7.52 33.57 13.82
N VAL A 59 -8.03 32.82 12.85
CA VAL A 59 -9.30 32.10 12.99
C VAL A 59 -9.24 31.08 14.13
N LEU A 60 -8.16 30.31 14.22
CA LEU A 60 -8.00 29.33 15.31
C LEU A 60 -7.91 30.00 16.69
N TYR A 61 -7.20 31.13 16.78
CA TYR A 61 -7.11 31.91 18.01
C TYR A 61 -8.46 32.49 18.43
N GLU A 62 -9.21 33.10 17.51
CA GLU A 62 -10.53 33.67 17.76
C GLU A 62 -11.54 32.60 18.20
N CYS A 63 -11.41 31.37 17.68
CA CYS A 63 -12.22 30.23 18.11
C CYS A 63 -11.77 29.61 19.46
N GLY A 64 -10.67 30.07 20.06
CA GLY A 64 -10.22 29.66 21.38
C GLY A 64 -9.50 28.31 21.43
N TYR A 65 -8.92 27.86 20.31
CA TYR A 65 -8.08 26.66 20.30
C TYR A 65 -6.75 26.89 21.03
N ASN A 66 -6.18 25.83 21.61
CA ASN A 66 -4.85 25.87 22.20
C ASN A 66 -3.77 25.65 21.13
N LEU A 67 -2.92 26.65 20.88
CA LEU A 67 -2.04 26.70 19.71
C LEU A 67 -0.58 26.86 20.09
N VAL A 68 0.31 26.27 19.29
CA VAL A 68 1.72 26.64 19.18
C VAL A 68 2.02 26.90 17.71
N VAL A 69 2.55 28.09 17.43
CA VAL A 69 3.03 28.48 16.11
C VAL A 69 4.40 27.88 15.88
N VAL A 70 4.59 27.27 14.71
CA VAL A 70 5.89 26.81 14.23
C VAL A 70 6.18 27.46 12.89
N HIS A 71 7.25 28.24 12.83
CA HIS A 71 7.78 28.83 11.60
C HIS A 71 9.10 28.16 11.23
N ILE A 72 9.29 27.88 9.94
CA ILE A 72 10.51 27.26 9.41
C ILE A 72 11.19 28.29 8.53
N ASN A 73 12.33 28.79 8.98
CA ASN A 73 13.20 29.66 8.22
C ASN A 73 14.20 28.80 7.42
N HIS A 74 13.99 28.75 6.10
CA HIS A 74 14.80 27.97 5.17
C HIS A 74 16.18 28.59 4.87
N LYS A 75 16.47 29.81 5.34
CA LYS A 75 17.71 30.57 5.07
C LYS A 75 18.09 30.71 3.60
N LEU A 76 17.10 30.62 2.71
CA LEU A 76 17.31 30.73 1.27
C LEU A 76 17.35 32.19 0.79
N ARG A 77 16.86 33.14 1.61
CA ARG A 77 16.70 34.55 1.24
C ARG A 77 17.13 35.49 2.36
N PRO A 78 17.58 36.71 2.03
CA PRO A 78 17.83 37.76 3.02
C PRO A 78 16.59 38.13 3.84
N GLU A 79 15.41 38.13 3.21
CA GLU A 79 14.12 38.48 3.82
C GLU A 79 13.60 37.42 4.81
N ALA A 80 14.18 36.21 4.80
CA ALA A 80 13.67 35.11 5.62
C ALA A 80 13.80 35.37 7.13
N ASP A 81 14.81 36.13 7.54
CA ASP A 81 14.99 36.54 8.94
C ASP A 81 13.96 37.60 9.36
N GLU A 82 13.59 38.52 8.45
CA GLU A 82 12.53 39.51 8.67
C GLU A 82 11.16 38.84 8.75
N GLU A 83 10.87 37.88 7.88
CA GLU A 83 9.64 37.06 7.91
C GLU A 83 9.53 36.29 9.24
N ALA A 84 10.62 35.67 9.69
CA ALA A 84 10.65 34.96 10.97
C ALA A 84 10.39 35.89 12.16
N GLN A 85 10.96 37.11 12.14
CA GLN A 85 10.72 38.11 13.17
C GLN A 85 9.27 38.61 13.15
N TYR A 86 8.71 38.84 11.96
CA TYR A 86 7.32 39.22 11.79
C TYR A 86 6.36 38.16 12.37
N VAL A 87 6.59 36.87 12.07
CA VAL A 87 5.74 35.78 12.62
C VAL A 87 5.83 35.70 14.13
N ARG A 88 7.02 35.88 14.72
CA ARG A 88 7.17 35.95 16.19
C ARG A 88 6.37 37.10 16.79
N GLN A 89 6.41 38.28 16.16
CA GLN A 89 5.65 39.44 16.62
C GLN A 89 4.15 39.22 16.51
N ALA A 90 3.67 38.68 15.39
CA ALA A 90 2.26 38.37 15.17
C ALA A 90 1.73 37.37 16.21
N ALA A 91 2.50 36.31 16.51
CA ALA A 91 2.13 35.33 17.55
C ALA A 91 2.14 35.95 18.96
N ALA A 92 3.15 36.79 19.27
CA ALA A 92 3.24 37.47 20.57
C ALA A 92 2.08 38.45 20.81
N GLN A 93 1.60 39.14 19.77
CA GLN A 93 0.47 40.08 19.88
C GLN A 93 -0.83 39.40 20.31
N ILE A 94 -1.03 38.14 19.92
CA ILE A 94 -2.20 37.33 20.32
C ILE A 94 -1.89 36.38 21.48
N GLY A 95 -0.71 36.48 22.10
CA GLY A 95 -0.34 35.68 23.28
C GLY A 95 -0.12 34.18 23.00
N VAL A 96 0.29 33.82 21.79
CA VAL A 96 0.52 32.43 21.36
C VAL A 96 2.01 32.13 21.30
N ASP A 97 2.41 30.96 21.82
CA ASP A 97 3.79 30.46 21.77
C ASP A 97 4.27 30.31 20.31
N CYS A 98 5.46 30.81 20.00
CA CYS A 98 6.06 30.71 18.67
C CYS A 98 7.44 30.06 18.73
N VAL A 99 7.62 28.98 17.98
CA VAL A 99 8.89 28.28 17.78
C VAL A 99 9.38 28.55 16.36
N VAL A 100 10.60 29.04 16.23
CA VAL A 100 11.25 29.24 14.92
C VAL A 100 12.40 28.26 14.77
N TRP A 101 12.37 27.48 13.69
CA TRP A 101 13.45 26.57 13.31
C TRP A 101 14.19 27.11 12.11
N GLU A 102 15.52 27.12 12.19
CA GLU A 102 16.40 27.43 11.09
C GLU A 102 16.92 26.14 10.48
N VAL A 103 16.76 25.98 9.17
CA VAL A 103 17.10 24.72 8.47
C VAL A 103 18.02 24.99 7.29
N ASP A 104 19.04 24.14 7.13
CA ASP A 104 19.91 24.14 5.96
C ASP A 104 19.30 23.29 4.84
N VAL A 105 18.52 23.95 3.98
CA VAL A 105 17.86 23.28 2.85
C VAL A 105 18.87 22.87 1.78
N LEU A 106 19.88 23.70 1.51
CA LEU A 106 20.86 23.45 0.44
C LEU A 106 21.69 22.22 0.76
N GLY A 107 22.26 22.15 1.97
CA GLY A 107 23.01 20.99 2.42
C GLY A 107 22.16 19.71 2.46
N PHE A 108 20.88 19.82 2.83
CA PHE A 108 19.97 18.68 2.80
C PHE A 108 19.65 18.19 1.38
N ALA A 109 19.40 19.12 0.45
CA ALA A 109 19.09 18.85 -0.94
C ALA A 109 20.27 18.16 -1.65
N GLU A 110 21.48 18.66 -1.45
CA GLU A 110 22.71 18.06 -2.00
C GLU A 110 22.94 16.66 -1.45
N LYS A 111 22.82 16.49 -0.13
CA LYS A 111 23.02 15.19 0.54
C LYS A 111 22.05 14.12 0.05
N HIS A 112 20.79 14.47 -0.18
CA HIS A 112 19.75 13.53 -0.58
C HIS A 112 19.49 13.50 -2.09
N LYS A 113 20.19 14.34 -2.87
CA LYS A 113 20.04 14.47 -4.33
C LYS A 113 18.59 14.72 -4.77
N ILE A 114 17.92 15.63 -4.07
CA ILE A 114 16.53 16.03 -4.35
C ILE A 114 16.47 17.52 -4.69
N ALA A 115 15.38 17.94 -5.35
CA ALA A 115 15.16 19.35 -5.64
C ALA A 115 15.03 20.16 -4.34
N ILE A 116 15.47 21.43 -4.37
CA ILE A 116 15.44 22.35 -3.22
C ILE A 116 14.02 22.50 -2.66
N GLU A 117 13.01 22.58 -3.53
CA GLU A 117 11.60 22.69 -3.10
C GLU A 117 11.13 21.44 -2.33
N GLU A 118 11.49 20.26 -2.79
CA GLU A 118 11.17 18.99 -2.13
C GLU A 118 11.93 18.86 -0.80
N ALA A 119 13.20 19.27 -0.76
CA ALA A 119 13.98 19.34 0.48
C ALA A 119 13.34 20.29 1.51
N ALA A 120 12.99 21.51 1.09
CA ALA A 120 12.34 22.51 1.94
C ALA A 120 11.00 22.00 2.47
N ARG A 121 10.21 21.33 1.63
CA ARG A 121 8.94 20.71 2.01
C ARG A 121 9.15 19.58 3.03
N ARG A 122 10.09 18.67 2.79
CA ARG A 122 10.39 17.56 3.72
C ARG A 122 10.83 18.05 5.08
N LEU A 123 11.82 18.94 5.12
CA LEU A 123 12.30 19.55 6.36
C LEU A 123 11.18 20.27 7.11
N ARG A 124 10.37 21.05 6.38
CA ARG A 124 9.23 21.78 6.98
C ARG A 124 8.29 20.83 7.72
N TYR A 125 7.84 19.77 7.06
CA TYR A 125 6.92 18.83 7.68
C TYR A 125 7.58 18.01 8.78
N GLN A 126 8.82 17.57 8.60
CA GLN A 126 9.56 16.84 9.62
C GLN A 126 9.62 17.64 10.93
N HIS A 127 10.03 18.91 10.87
CA HIS A 127 10.10 19.75 12.07
C HIS A 127 8.73 20.06 12.68
N LEU A 128 7.68 20.23 11.87
CA LEU A 128 6.31 20.39 12.37
C LEU A 128 5.87 19.16 13.19
N PHE A 129 6.13 17.96 12.66
CA PHE A 129 5.77 16.71 13.32
C PHE A 129 6.67 16.38 14.52
N ASP A 130 7.95 16.72 14.47
CA ASP A 130 8.86 16.61 15.62
C ASP A 130 8.36 17.47 16.79
N GLN A 131 7.94 18.72 16.52
CA GLN A 131 7.34 19.59 17.54
C GLN A 131 6.00 19.05 18.05
N ALA A 132 5.18 18.51 17.16
CA ALA A 132 3.90 17.91 17.53
C ALA A 132 4.10 16.71 18.46
N GLN A 133 5.08 15.86 18.18
CA GLN A 133 5.41 14.71 19.02
C GLN A 133 5.98 15.13 20.37
N GLN A 134 6.93 16.08 20.41
CA GLN A 134 7.54 16.58 21.65
C GLN A 134 6.52 17.19 22.60
N ARG A 135 5.46 17.81 22.07
CA ARG A 135 4.43 18.51 22.85
C ARG A 135 3.13 17.73 22.98
N SER A 136 3.09 16.47 22.54
CA SER A 136 1.88 15.62 22.52
C SER A 136 0.68 16.32 21.87
N ALA A 137 0.93 17.02 20.78
CA ALA A 137 -0.10 17.76 20.05
C ALA A 137 -1.10 16.82 19.39
N SER A 138 -2.35 17.27 19.33
CA SER A 138 -3.47 16.53 18.75
C SER A 138 -3.48 16.57 17.22
N ALA A 139 -2.87 17.58 16.59
CA ALA A 139 -2.77 17.71 15.14
C ALA A 139 -1.70 18.70 14.70
N VAL A 140 -1.27 18.58 13.44
CA VAL A 140 -0.49 19.59 12.70
C VAL A 140 -1.39 20.25 11.65
N LEU A 141 -1.52 21.56 11.67
CA LEU A 141 -2.37 22.34 10.77
C LEU A 141 -1.53 23.19 9.81
N VAL A 142 -1.94 23.25 8.54
CA VAL A 142 -1.30 24.07 7.50
C VAL A 142 -2.33 24.78 6.62
N GLY A 143 -2.01 25.98 6.14
CA GLY A 143 -2.93 26.86 5.41
C GLY A 143 -3.00 26.62 3.89
N HIS A 144 -3.24 25.39 3.44
CA HIS A 144 -3.54 25.14 2.02
C HIS A 144 -4.98 25.52 1.69
N THR A 145 -5.16 26.28 0.61
CA THR A 145 -6.41 26.94 0.21
C THR A 145 -7.17 26.20 -0.90
N ALA A 146 -8.35 26.70 -1.27
CA ALA A 146 -9.09 26.21 -2.45
C ALA A 146 -8.30 26.39 -3.76
N ASP A 147 -7.54 27.48 -3.91
CA ASP A 147 -6.68 27.71 -5.07
C ASP A 147 -5.59 26.62 -5.17
N ASP A 148 -4.95 26.30 -4.05
CA ASP A 148 -3.95 25.22 -3.96
C ASP A 148 -4.55 23.85 -4.32
N GLN A 149 -5.82 23.64 -3.97
CA GLN A 149 -6.54 22.42 -4.28
C GLN A 149 -6.82 22.30 -5.77
N VAL A 150 -7.27 23.38 -6.40
CA VAL A 150 -7.51 23.44 -7.85
C VAL A 150 -6.23 23.15 -8.63
N GLU A 151 -5.12 23.79 -8.25
CA GLU A 151 -3.80 23.53 -8.84
C GLU A 151 -3.42 22.06 -8.72
N THR A 152 -3.59 21.49 -7.52
CA THR A 152 -3.24 20.10 -7.24
C THR A 152 -4.05 19.13 -8.10
N ILE A 153 -5.37 19.35 -8.20
CA ILE A 153 -6.26 18.51 -9.03
C ILE A 153 -5.87 18.60 -10.51
N LEU A 154 -5.62 19.82 -11.01
CA LEU A 154 -5.23 20.03 -12.41
C LEU A 154 -3.86 19.41 -12.71
N MET A 155 -2.88 19.56 -11.83
CA MET A 155 -1.57 18.92 -11.95
C MET A 155 -1.70 17.39 -11.97
N HIS A 156 -2.56 16.81 -11.13
CA HIS A 156 -2.82 15.37 -11.14
C HIS A 156 -3.51 14.90 -12.42
N LEU A 157 -4.45 15.69 -12.94
CA LEU A 157 -5.10 15.43 -14.22
C LEU A 157 -4.09 15.42 -15.37
N LEU A 158 -3.22 16.42 -15.47
CA LEU A 158 -2.18 16.53 -16.49
C LEU A 158 -1.16 15.40 -16.39
N ARG A 159 -0.86 14.91 -15.19
CA ARG A 159 0.01 13.75 -14.97
C ARG A 159 -0.65 12.41 -15.32
N GLY A 160 -1.97 12.37 -15.55
CA GLY A 160 -2.72 11.13 -15.80
C GLY A 160 -2.96 10.31 -14.53
N SER A 161 -3.15 10.98 -13.39
CA SER A 161 -3.42 10.31 -12.11
C SER A 161 -4.83 9.68 -12.08
N GLY A 162 -4.99 8.58 -11.34
CA GLY A 162 -6.31 8.02 -11.05
C GLY A 162 -7.07 8.82 -9.99
N LEU A 163 -8.21 8.28 -9.53
CA LEU A 163 -9.09 8.92 -8.54
C LEU A 163 -8.36 9.42 -7.28
N VAL A 164 -7.36 8.68 -6.81
CA VAL A 164 -6.56 9.03 -5.62
C VAL A 164 -5.89 10.40 -5.74
N GLY A 165 -5.42 10.76 -6.95
CA GLY A 165 -4.82 12.07 -7.21
C GLY A 165 -5.86 13.11 -7.61
N LEU A 166 -6.89 12.71 -8.37
CA LEU A 166 -7.92 13.63 -8.87
C LEU A 166 -8.85 14.17 -7.78
N ARG A 167 -8.98 13.49 -6.63
CA ARG A 167 -9.67 14.02 -5.44
C ARG A 167 -8.90 15.16 -4.75
N GLY A 168 -7.67 15.44 -5.17
CA GLY A 168 -6.81 16.47 -4.58
C GLY A 168 -6.34 16.14 -3.16
N MET A 169 -5.91 17.17 -2.42
CA MET A 169 -5.56 17.06 -1.01
C MET A 169 -6.80 16.74 -0.16
N GLN A 170 -6.57 16.08 0.98
CA GLN A 170 -7.62 15.77 1.95
C GLN A 170 -7.55 16.75 3.12
N THR A 171 -8.70 17.07 3.71
CA THR A 171 -8.82 17.95 4.89
C THR A 171 -8.11 17.36 6.09
N CYS A 172 -8.19 16.05 6.28
CA CYS A 172 -7.46 15.28 7.29
C CYS A 172 -6.68 14.14 6.62
N THR A 173 -5.44 13.89 7.06
CA THR A 173 -4.63 12.76 6.56
C THR A 173 -3.98 12.02 7.73
N LEU A 174 -4.42 10.77 7.95
CA LEU A 174 -3.88 9.84 8.94
C LEU A 174 -4.07 8.38 8.47
N PRO A 175 -3.04 7.52 8.49
CA PRO A 175 -1.63 7.86 8.71
C PRO A 175 -1.10 8.79 7.61
N ASN A 176 0.00 9.49 7.87
CA ASN A 176 0.69 10.32 6.88
C ASN A 176 2.19 10.00 6.87
N SER A 177 2.93 10.58 5.92
CA SER A 177 4.35 10.29 5.70
C SER A 177 5.27 10.62 6.89
N TRP A 178 4.80 11.39 7.87
CA TRP A 178 5.61 11.86 8.99
C TRP A 178 5.13 11.30 10.34
N SER A 179 3.92 10.74 10.41
CA SER A 179 3.36 10.22 11.64
C SER A 179 2.20 9.26 11.39
N GLU A 180 2.19 8.17 12.17
CA GLU A 180 1.09 7.18 12.20
C GLU A 180 -0.04 7.57 13.16
N HIS A 181 0.15 8.56 14.04
CA HIS A 181 -0.79 8.86 15.14
C HIS A 181 -1.29 10.31 15.15
N ILE A 182 -0.43 11.26 14.78
CA ILE A 182 -0.75 12.68 14.65
C ILE A 182 -1.25 12.98 13.22
N PRO A 183 -2.48 13.51 13.05
CA PRO A 183 -3.03 13.85 11.74
C PRO A 183 -2.44 15.16 11.18
N LEU A 184 -2.32 15.21 9.85
CA LEU A 184 -2.10 16.45 9.09
C LEU A 184 -3.44 17.03 8.66
N VAL A 185 -3.72 18.27 9.05
CA VAL A 185 -5.01 18.94 8.86
C VAL A 185 -4.87 20.19 7.98
N ARG A 186 -5.77 20.35 7.01
CA ARG A 186 -5.82 21.44 6.04
C ARG A 186 -7.22 22.05 6.03
N PRO A 187 -7.54 22.91 7.00
CA PRO A 187 -8.92 23.37 7.18
C PRO A 187 -9.36 24.40 6.13
N LEU A 188 -8.41 25.00 5.39
CA LEU A 188 -8.70 26.04 4.41
C LEU A 188 -8.93 25.52 2.98
N LEU A 189 -8.99 24.19 2.76
CA LEU A 189 -9.07 23.61 1.40
C LEU A 189 -10.30 24.02 0.59
N PHE A 190 -11.30 24.60 1.23
CA PHE A 190 -12.52 25.09 0.60
C PHE A 190 -12.70 26.61 0.73
N THR A 191 -11.67 27.31 1.22
CA THR A 191 -11.63 28.76 1.40
C THR A 191 -10.77 29.38 0.29
N TRP A 192 -11.32 30.35 -0.45
CA TRP A 192 -10.59 31.01 -1.52
C TRP A 192 -9.60 32.03 -1.00
N ARG A 193 -8.48 32.20 -1.71
CA ARG A 193 -7.48 33.21 -1.36
C ARG A 193 -8.05 34.64 -1.40
N SER A 194 -9.01 34.91 -2.29
CA SER A 194 -9.72 36.21 -2.34
C SER A 194 -10.36 36.57 -1.01
N ASP A 195 -11.03 35.59 -0.40
CA ASP A 195 -11.82 35.80 0.81
C ASP A 195 -10.88 35.94 2.02
N ILE A 196 -9.78 35.19 2.02
CA ILE A 196 -8.68 35.32 2.98
C ILE A 196 -8.08 36.73 2.96
N LEU A 197 -7.76 37.25 1.76
CA LEU A 197 -7.17 38.59 1.64
C LEU A 197 -8.15 39.67 2.11
N GLN A 198 -9.45 39.49 1.86
CA GLN A 198 -10.48 40.41 2.34
C GLN A 198 -10.56 40.40 3.88
N TYR A 199 -10.57 39.22 4.51
CA TYR A 199 -10.52 39.08 5.97
C TYR A 199 -9.32 39.83 6.57
N LEU A 200 -8.12 39.62 6.01
CA LEU A 200 -6.90 40.24 6.51
C LEU A 200 -6.91 41.75 6.36
N ALA A 201 -7.41 42.26 5.24
CA ALA A 201 -7.52 43.70 5.00
C ALA A 201 -8.40 44.39 6.05
N GLU A 202 -9.51 43.77 6.42
CA GLU A 202 -10.43 44.33 7.42
C GLU A 202 -9.89 44.26 8.85
N LYS A 203 -9.17 43.18 9.17
CA LYS A 203 -8.44 43.07 10.45
C LYS A 203 -7.16 43.93 10.47
N GLN A 204 -6.85 44.61 9.37
CA GLN A 204 -5.63 45.42 9.18
C GLN A 204 -4.34 44.61 9.40
N ILE A 205 -4.39 43.31 9.09
CA ILE A 205 -3.24 42.41 9.18
C ILE A 205 -2.52 42.47 7.85
N GLN A 206 -1.26 42.90 7.86
CA GLN A 206 -0.42 43.03 6.66
C GLN A 206 0.42 41.76 6.48
N PRO A 207 0.09 40.85 5.55
CA PRO A 207 0.88 39.64 5.32
C PRO A 207 2.21 39.96 4.62
N ALA A 208 3.21 39.10 4.81
CA ALA A 208 4.41 39.13 4.00
C ALA A 208 4.08 38.60 2.59
N PHE A 209 4.31 39.42 1.56
CA PHE A 209 4.13 39.03 0.17
C PHE A 209 5.47 38.59 -0.42
N ASP A 210 5.62 37.29 -0.58
CA ASP A 210 6.81 36.68 -1.19
C ASP A 210 6.80 36.87 -2.72
N GLN A 211 7.80 37.56 -3.26
CA GLN A 211 7.96 37.83 -4.69
C GLN A 211 8.38 36.61 -5.51
N THR A 212 9.06 35.62 -4.92
CA THR A 212 9.45 34.38 -5.61
C THR A 212 8.27 33.45 -5.90
N ASN A 213 7.12 33.67 -5.26
CA ASN A 213 5.87 32.98 -5.62
C ASN A 213 5.36 33.31 -7.03
N LEU A 214 5.95 34.29 -7.72
CA LEU A 214 5.60 34.69 -9.09
C LEU A 214 6.49 34.03 -10.15
N ASP A 215 7.52 33.27 -9.77
CA ASP A 215 8.46 32.68 -10.73
C ASP A 215 7.83 31.49 -11.48
N THR A 216 7.57 31.66 -12.78
CA THR A 216 6.96 30.65 -13.66
C THR A 216 7.91 29.52 -14.09
N ALA A 217 9.19 29.58 -13.67
CA ALA A 217 10.11 28.43 -13.79
C ALA A 217 9.55 27.21 -13.06
N TYR A 218 8.89 27.41 -11.93
CA TYR A 218 8.23 26.36 -11.15
C TYR A 218 6.93 25.89 -11.83
N TYR A 219 6.79 24.57 -11.98
CA TYR A 219 5.65 23.96 -12.68
C TYR A 219 4.30 24.38 -12.09
N ARG A 220 4.21 24.46 -10.76
CA ARG A 220 2.98 24.88 -10.06
C ARG A 220 2.62 26.34 -10.35
N ASN A 221 3.61 27.24 -10.36
CA ASN A 221 3.39 28.66 -10.69
C ASN A 221 2.96 28.83 -12.15
N ARG A 222 3.54 28.06 -13.07
CA ARG A 222 3.10 28.01 -14.48
C ARG A 222 1.64 27.57 -14.62
N VAL A 223 1.22 26.56 -13.85
CA VAL A 223 -0.18 26.13 -13.80
C VAL A 223 -1.07 27.27 -13.29
N ARG A 224 -0.65 27.98 -12.23
CA ARG A 224 -1.38 29.08 -11.61
C ARG A 224 -1.53 30.32 -12.51
N TYR A 225 -0.45 30.80 -13.10
CA TYR A 225 -0.39 32.10 -13.77
C TYR A 225 -0.56 32.03 -15.29
N ASP A 226 -0.19 30.91 -15.92
CA ASP A 226 -0.28 30.78 -17.39
C ASP A 226 -1.47 29.92 -17.79
N LEU A 227 -1.56 28.70 -17.25
CA LEU A 227 -2.53 27.71 -17.74
C LEU A 227 -3.95 27.95 -17.22
N LEU A 228 -4.12 28.17 -15.90
CA LEU A 228 -5.45 28.37 -15.32
C LEU A 228 -6.20 29.55 -15.96
N PRO A 229 -5.60 30.74 -16.12
CA PRO A 229 -6.27 31.86 -16.78
C PRO A 229 -6.72 31.55 -18.21
N GLN A 230 -5.88 30.86 -19.00
CA GLN A 230 -6.23 30.44 -20.36
C GLN A 230 -7.41 29.46 -20.37
N LEU A 231 -7.46 28.52 -19.44
CA LEU A 231 -8.59 27.58 -19.34
C LEU A 231 -9.87 28.27 -18.85
N GLU A 232 -9.75 29.33 -18.03
CA GLU A 232 -10.88 30.15 -17.58
C GLU A 232 -11.54 30.93 -18.72
N GLU A 233 -10.81 31.25 -19.81
CA GLU A 233 -11.40 31.83 -21.02
C GLU A 233 -12.44 30.90 -21.67
N TYR A 234 -12.23 29.59 -21.61
CA TYR A 234 -13.19 28.58 -22.11
C TYR A 234 -14.27 28.26 -21.08
N ALA A 235 -13.93 28.29 -19.80
CA ALA A 235 -14.81 27.91 -18.70
C ALA A 235 -14.64 28.88 -17.51
N PRO A 236 -15.42 29.98 -17.44
CA PRO A 236 -15.25 31.02 -16.42
C PRO A 236 -15.42 30.56 -14.96
N ARG A 237 -16.03 29.37 -14.75
CA ARG A 237 -16.19 28.74 -13.41
C ARG A 237 -15.29 27.53 -13.21
N LEU A 238 -14.18 27.44 -13.95
CA LEU A 238 -13.29 26.28 -13.94
C LEU A 238 -12.80 25.94 -12.54
N ARG A 239 -12.33 26.91 -11.77
CA ARG A 239 -11.83 26.67 -10.40
C ARG A 239 -12.90 26.04 -9.51
N GLN A 240 -14.11 26.59 -9.50
CA GLN A 240 -15.22 26.04 -8.71
C GLN A 240 -15.63 24.65 -9.22
N ASN A 241 -15.60 24.43 -10.53
CA ASN A 241 -15.90 23.12 -11.12
C ASN A 241 -14.85 22.06 -10.73
N LEU A 242 -13.55 22.41 -10.74
CA LEU A 242 -12.47 21.52 -10.33
C LEU A 242 -12.51 21.22 -8.82
N LEU A 243 -12.79 22.23 -8.00
CA LEU A 243 -12.96 22.03 -6.55
C LEU A 243 -14.14 21.08 -6.27
N ARG A 244 -15.30 21.30 -6.91
CA ARG A 244 -16.47 20.42 -6.79
C ARG A 244 -16.19 19.01 -7.31
N LEU A 245 -15.45 18.88 -8.42
CA LEU A 245 -15.01 17.58 -8.93
C LEU A 245 -14.20 16.83 -7.88
N GLY A 246 -13.20 17.48 -7.28
CA GLY A 246 -12.38 16.89 -6.22
C GLY A 246 -13.23 16.37 -5.06
N GLN A 247 -14.23 17.14 -4.63
CA GLN A 247 -15.14 16.75 -3.55
C GLN A 247 -15.99 15.53 -3.91
N ILE A 248 -16.65 15.52 -5.07
CA ILE A 248 -17.44 14.37 -5.55
C ILE A 248 -16.56 13.11 -5.64
N LEU A 249 -15.36 13.24 -6.22
CA LEU A 249 -14.44 12.11 -6.33
C LEU A 249 -13.93 11.62 -4.97
N SER A 250 -13.82 12.51 -3.98
CA SER A 250 -13.46 12.14 -2.61
C SER A 250 -14.55 11.26 -1.99
N ASP A 251 -15.82 11.64 -2.14
CA ASP A 251 -16.97 10.89 -1.62
C ASP A 251 -17.10 9.52 -2.32
N ASP A 252 -17.02 9.50 -3.65
CA ASP A 252 -17.05 8.25 -4.42
C ASP A 252 -15.88 7.32 -4.07
N TYR A 253 -14.71 7.89 -3.80
CA TYR A 253 -13.54 7.11 -3.39
C TYR A 253 -13.77 6.42 -2.04
N GLN A 254 -14.53 7.01 -1.12
CA GLN A 254 -14.87 6.33 0.15
C GLN A 254 -15.69 5.06 -0.08
N LEU A 255 -16.59 5.05 -1.06
CA LEU A 255 -17.35 3.85 -1.43
C LEU A 255 -16.40 2.75 -1.93
N ILE A 256 -15.45 3.12 -2.79
CA ILE A 256 -14.42 2.20 -3.29
C ILE A 256 -13.58 1.65 -2.14
N GLN A 257 -13.14 2.50 -1.20
CA GLN A 257 -12.37 2.07 -0.04
C GLN A 257 -13.12 1.04 0.81
N ARG A 258 -14.41 1.25 1.08
CA ARG A 258 -15.23 0.27 1.81
C ARG A 258 -15.29 -1.10 1.10
N GLN A 259 -15.43 -1.10 -0.23
CA GLN A 259 -15.40 -2.35 -1.00
C GLN A 259 -14.02 -3.02 -0.95
N VAL A 260 -12.96 -2.22 -0.97
CA VAL A 260 -11.57 -2.72 -0.83
C VAL A 260 -11.34 -3.30 0.55
N ASP A 261 -11.87 -2.70 1.63
CA ASP A 261 -11.78 -3.23 2.99
C ASP A 261 -12.48 -4.59 3.15
N ILE A 262 -13.69 -4.71 2.58
CA ILE A 262 -14.44 -5.97 2.55
C ILE A 262 -13.66 -7.01 1.77
N ALA A 263 -13.22 -6.67 0.55
CA ALA A 263 -12.49 -7.59 -0.31
C ALA A 263 -11.13 -7.96 0.29
N TRP A 264 -10.47 -7.05 1.01
CA TRP A 264 -9.22 -7.32 1.72
C TRP A 264 -9.43 -8.40 2.78
N THR A 265 -10.49 -8.28 3.57
CA THR A 265 -10.85 -9.26 4.61
C THR A 265 -11.17 -10.63 4.01
N ILE A 266 -11.87 -10.68 2.87
CA ILE A 266 -12.27 -11.93 2.20
C ILE A 266 -11.09 -12.59 1.46
N CYS A 267 -10.17 -11.80 0.92
CA CYS A 267 -9.08 -12.30 0.09
C CYS A 267 -7.82 -12.58 0.89
N LEU A 268 -7.50 -11.82 1.94
CA LEU A 268 -6.26 -11.99 2.69
C LEU A 268 -6.32 -13.27 3.52
N LEU A 269 -5.38 -14.18 3.27
CA LEU A 269 -5.22 -15.44 4.00
C LEU A 269 -4.20 -15.31 5.13
N ASN A 270 -3.09 -14.62 4.87
CA ASN A 270 -2.02 -14.45 5.85
C ASN A 270 -1.24 -13.16 5.59
N HIS A 271 -0.75 -12.57 6.68
CA HIS A 271 0.15 -11.43 6.70
C HIS A 271 1.31 -11.74 7.65
N GLU A 272 2.48 -12.01 7.10
CA GLU A 272 3.72 -12.24 7.86
C GLU A 272 4.82 -11.28 7.40
N GLN A 273 5.87 -11.14 8.20
CA GLN A 273 7.05 -10.34 7.83
C GLN A 273 7.67 -10.91 6.54
N GLY A 274 7.48 -10.20 5.43
CA GLY A 274 8.08 -10.51 4.12
C GLY A 274 7.14 -11.05 3.04
N TYR A 275 5.88 -11.40 3.36
CA TYR A 275 4.88 -11.73 2.33
C TYR A 275 3.42 -11.52 2.77
N LEU A 276 2.56 -11.22 1.80
CA LEU A 276 1.11 -11.22 1.93
C LEU A 276 0.54 -12.35 1.06
N ALA A 277 -0.31 -13.20 1.63
CA ALA A 277 -0.95 -14.31 0.93
C ALA A 277 -2.43 -14.03 0.70
N PHE A 278 -2.91 -14.26 -0.52
CA PHE A 278 -4.29 -13.99 -0.92
C PHE A 278 -4.96 -15.20 -1.57
N HIS A 279 -6.23 -15.42 -1.28
CA HIS A 279 -7.07 -16.41 -1.94
C HIS A 279 -7.43 -15.94 -3.36
N ARG A 280 -6.84 -16.60 -4.36
CA ARG A 280 -6.94 -16.21 -5.76
C ARG A 280 -8.39 -16.25 -6.29
N PRO A 281 -9.19 -17.32 -6.08
CA PRO A 281 -10.57 -17.34 -6.55
C PRO A 281 -11.44 -16.21 -5.96
N ASN A 282 -11.18 -15.81 -4.71
CA ASN A 282 -11.93 -14.70 -4.08
C ASN A 282 -11.53 -13.35 -4.69
N PHE A 283 -10.24 -13.18 -5.00
CA PHE A 283 -9.73 -12.00 -5.69
C PHE A 283 -10.27 -11.89 -7.13
N GLU A 284 -10.27 -12.99 -7.88
CA GLU A 284 -10.75 -13.03 -9.27
C GLU A 284 -12.25 -12.71 -9.38
N ARG A 285 -13.04 -13.05 -8.34
CA ARG A 285 -14.46 -12.69 -8.24
C ARG A 285 -14.70 -11.20 -8.00
N GLN A 286 -13.70 -10.44 -7.53
CA GLN A 286 -13.83 -9.01 -7.33
C GLN A 286 -13.89 -8.27 -8.67
N LEU A 287 -14.54 -7.10 -8.67
CA LEU A 287 -14.52 -6.22 -9.85
C LEU A 287 -13.08 -5.76 -10.15
N PRO A 288 -12.72 -5.52 -11.44
CA PRO A 288 -11.38 -5.08 -11.81
C PRO A 288 -10.90 -3.82 -11.08
N SER A 289 -11.80 -2.90 -10.75
CA SER A 289 -11.47 -1.71 -9.93
C SER A 289 -11.00 -2.11 -8.54
N VAL A 290 -11.73 -2.97 -7.85
CA VAL A 290 -11.38 -3.47 -6.51
C VAL A 290 -10.08 -4.27 -6.55
N GLN A 291 -9.88 -5.12 -7.56
CA GLN A 291 -8.62 -5.84 -7.78
C GLN A 291 -7.41 -4.90 -7.86
N ARG A 292 -7.52 -3.79 -8.61
CA ARG A 292 -6.45 -2.78 -8.73
C ARG A 292 -6.13 -2.12 -7.40
N TYR A 293 -7.15 -1.75 -6.63
CA TYR A 293 -6.95 -1.11 -5.33
C TYR A 293 -6.44 -2.07 -4.27
N LEU A 294 -6.85 -3.34 -4.29
CA LEU A 294 -6.29 -4.39 -3.44
C LEU A 294 -4.79 -4.57 -3.70
N LEU A 295 -4.38 -4.69 -4.96
CA LEU A 295 -2.97 -4.80 -5.33
C LEU A 295 -2.18 -3.56 -4.91
N ARG A 296 -2.73 -2.37 -5.14
CA ARG A 296 -2.11 -1.11 -4.71
C ARG A 296 -1.90 -1.07 -3.21
N ARG A 297 -2.93 -1.39 -2.41
CA ARG A 297 -2.84 -1.47 -0.94
C ARG A 297 -1.81 -2.50 -0.48
N ALA A 298 -1.77 -3.65 -1.13
CA ALA A 298 -0.80 -4.71 -0.82
C ALA A 298 0.64 -4.23 -1.07
N ILE A 299 0.88 -3.52 -2.18
CA ILE A 299 2.19 -2.96 -2.51
C ILE A 299 2.59 -1.85 -1.53
N GLU A 300 1.68 -0.91 -1.23
CA GLU A 300 1.91 0.19 -0.29
C GLU A 300 2.24 -0.32 1.12
N GLY A 301 1.64 -1.44 1.55
CA GLY A 301 1.97 -2.07 2.83
C GLY A 301 3.37 -2.68 2.90
N PHE A 302 3.99 -3.02 1.76
CA PHE A 302 5.35 -3.60 1.73
C PHE A 302 6.45 -2.57 1.70
N VAL A 303 6.23 -1.46 1.01
CA VAL A 303 7.22 -0.39 0.88
C VAL A 303 6.54 0.92 1.28
N PRO A 304 6.54 1.26 2.58
CA PRO A 304 6.03 2.53 3.06
C PRO A 304 6.77 3.67 2.34
N GLY A 305 6.01 4.57 1.70
CA GLY A 305 6.58 5.70 0.97
C GLY A 305 6.92 5.43 -0.49
N LEU A 306 6.55 4.27 -1.05
CA LEU A 306 6.65 4.02 -2.48
C LEU A 306 5.66 4.92 -3.26
N THR A 307 6.14 6.08 -3.66
CA THR A 307 5.45 6.97 -4.59
C THR A 307 5.63 6.42 -6.01
N ASP A 308 4.57 6.39 -6.81
CA ASP A 308 4.57 6.03 -8.24
C ASP A 308 4.44 4.54 -8.62
N VAL A 309 3.58 3.79 -7.92
CA VAL A 309 3.04 2.54 -8.49
C VAL A 309 2.12 2.88 -9.67
N GLY A 310 2.69 2.86 -10.87
CA GLY A 310 2.00 3.17 -12.12
C GLY A 310 0.90 2.17 -12.49
N PHE A 311 -0.01 2.61 -13.37
CA PHE A 311 -1.13 1.79 -13.85
C PHE A 311 -0.68 0.46 -14.46
N GLU A 312 0.36 0.49 -15.29
CA GLU A 312 0.90 -0.70 -15.98
C GLU A 312 1.43 -1.76 -15.01
N CYS A 313 2.03 -1.34 -13.89
CA CYS A 313 2.52 -2.26 -12.86
C CYS A 313 1.34 -3.03 -12.23
N ILE A 314 0.29 -2.31 -11.83
CA ILE A 314 -0.93 -2.91 -11.26
C ILE A 314 -1.62 -3.84 -12.27
N GLU A 315 -1.76 -3.40 -13.53
CA GLU A 315 -2.39 -4.23 -14.56
C GLU A 315 -1.59 -5.48 -14.89
N ARG A 316 -0.25 -5.39 -14.92
CA ARG A 316 0.61 -6.57 -15.08
C ARG A 316 0.35 -7.59 -13.98
N GLY A 317 0.32 -7.15 -12.71
CA GLY A 317 0.02 -8.03 -11.58
C GLY A 317 -1.37 -8.65 -11.67
N ARG A 318 -2.39 -7.83 -11.97
CA ARG A 318 -3.78 -8.29 -12.11
C ARG A 318 -3.96 -9.32 -13.22
N LYS A 319 -3.40 -9.06 -14.40
CA LYS A 319 -3.43 -9.99 -15.54
C LYS A 319 -2.68 -11.28 -15.24
N PHE A 320 -1.51 -11.18 -14.60
CA PHE A 320 -0.75 -12.35 -14.15
C PHE A 320 -1.57 -13.22 -13.19
N ILE A 321 -2.25 -12.65 -12.19
CA ILE A 321 -3.08 -13.44 -11.27
C ILE A 321 -4.19 -14.18 -12.03
N ALA A 322 -4.79 -13.56 -13.03
CA ALA A 322 -5.92 -14.11 -13.78
C ALA A 322 -5.56 -15.16 -14.85
N GLU A 323 -4.28 -15.41 -15.19
CA GLU A 323 -3.97 -16.38 -16.25
C GLU A 323 -4.33 -17.81 -15.82
N ASN A 324 -4.86 -18.61 -16.75
CA ASN A 324 -5.19 -20.01 -16.50
C ASN A 324 -3.95 -20.92 -16.55
N LYS A 325 -3.01 -20.68 -15.64
CA LYS A 325 -1.79 -21.46 -15.45
C LYS A 325 -1.67 -21.82 -13.96
N PRO A 326 -1.31 -23.06 -13.62
CA PRO A 326 -1.36 -23.54 -12.24
C PRO A 326 -0.32 -22.88 -11.34
N SER A 327 0.80 -22.41 -11.89
CA SER A 327 1.79 -21.66 -11.13
C SER A 327 2.54 -20.66 -12.00
N GLY A 328 3.26 -19.74 -11.37
CA GLY A 328 4.12 -18.78 -12.07
C GLY A 328 4.68 -17.73 -11.13
N GLN A 329 5.52 -16.86 -11.66
CA GLN A 329 6.00 -15.67 -10.97
C GLN A 329 6.14 -14.50 -11.95
N VAL A 330 5.97 -13.27 -11.45
CA VAL A 330 6.22 -12.03 -12.22
C VAL A 330 6.82 -10.96 -11.31
N ASP A 331 7.77 -10.21 -11.87
CA ASP A 331 8.37 -9.06 -11.20
C ASP A 331 7.47 -7.81 -11.37
N LEU A 332 7.25 -7.09 -10.27
CA LEU A 332 6.45 -5.87 -10.23
C LEU A 332 7.34 -4.62 -10.24
N LEU A 333 7.92 -4.27 -9.10
CA LEU A 333 8.72 -3.05 -8.89
C LEU A 333 9.63 -3.24 -7.67
N ASP A 334 10.84 -2.66 -7.65
CA ASP A 334 11.74 -2.59 -6.49
C ASP A 334 11.97 -3.93 -5.76
N GLY A 335 12.17 -4.99 -6.53
CA GLY A 335 12.39 -6.34 -5.99
C GLY A 335 11.12 -7.06 -5.54
N MET A 336 9.95 -6.41 -5.60
CA MET A 336 8.67 -7.06 -5.34
C MET A 336 8.27 -7.98 -6.48
N ARG A 337 7.71 -9.12 -6.10
CA ARG A 337 7.26 -10.17 -7.00
C ARG A 337 5.89 -10.68 -6.59
N LEU A 338 5.09 -11.02 -7.59
CA LEU A 338 3.91 -11.83 -7.41
C LEU A 338 4.23 -13.27 -7.77
N ILE A 339 3.82 -14.18 -6.90
CA ILE A 339 3.93 -15.62 -7.13
C ILE A 339 2.53 -16.19 -7.08
N ARG A 340 2.18 -16.98 -8.08
CA ARG A 340 0.86 -17.60 -8.23
C ARG A 340 1.00 -19.11 -8.08
N ASP A 341 0.07 -19.71 -7.36
CA ASP A 341 -0.24 -21.13 -7.36
C ASP A 341 -1.74 -21.31 -7.69
N VAL A 342 -2.26 -22.53 -7.59
CA VAL A 342 -3.62 -22.89 -8.04
C VAL A 342 -4.68 -21.96 -7.42
N ASP A 343 -4.78 -21.93 -6.09
CA ASP A 343 -5.82 -21.17 -5.37
C ASP A 343 -5.28 -19.98 -4.56
N VAL A 344 -3.97 -19.74 -4.58
CA VAL A 344 -3.32 -18.72 -3.76
C VAL A 344 -2.33 -17.93 -4.61
N PHE A 345 -2.21 -16.64 -4.33
CA PHE A 345 -1.07 -15.85 -4.79
C PHE A 345 -0.42 -15.11 -3.62
N TRP A 346 0.87 -14.82 -3.76
CA TRP A 346 1.67 -14.10 -2.78
C TRP A 346 2.28 -12.85 -3.39
N LEU A 347 2.31 -11.78 -2.62
CA LEU A 347 3.15 -10.62 -2.85
C LEU A 347 4.33 -10.66 -1.87
N THR A 348 5.56 -10.56 -2.37
CA THR A 348 6.78 -10.62 -1.54
C THR A 348 7.90 -9.76 -2.15
N SER A 349 8.78 -9.22 -1.30
CA SER A 349 10.02 -8.53 -1.70
C SER A 349 11.28 -9.41 -1.56
N GLY A 350 11.13 -10.67 -1.16
CA GLY A 350 12.23 -11.63 -0.96
C GLY A 350 12.03 -12.95 -1.69
N ASP A 351 13.01 -13.86 -1.63
CA ASP A 351 12.92 -15.23 -2.19
C ASP A 351 12.14 -16.22 -1.30
N ASP A 352 11.61 -15.73 -0.18
CA ASP A 352 11.15 -16.52 0.95
C ASP A 352 9.61 -16.59 1.01
N LEU A 353 9.00 -17.50 0.24
CA LEU A 353 7.58 -17.86 0.35
C LEU A 353 7.27 -18.65 1.65
N PRO A 354 6.01 -18.67 2.11
CA PRO A 354 5.62 -19.48 3.26
C PRO A 354 5.79 -20.98 3.01
N ILE A 355 6.58 -21.61 3.87
CA ILE A 355 6.76 -23.07 3.94
C ILE A 355 5.40 -23.78 4.13
N SER A 356 4.42 -23.11 4.76
CA SER A 356 3.10 -23.66 5.07
C SER A 356 2.24 -24.01 3.84
N ALA A 357 2.53 -23.39 2.68
CA ALA A 357 1.87 -23.73 1.41
C ALA A 357 2.31 -25.08 0.85
N TYR A 358 3.43 -25.62 1.33
CA TYR A 358 4.09 -26.79 0.76
C TYR A 358 3.97 -28.01 1.68
N PRO A 359 3.96 -29.22 1.12
CA PRO A 359 4.07 -30.44 1.91
C PRO A 359 5.44 -30.48 2.57
N GLN A 360 5.47 -30.75 3.87
CA GLN A 360 6.69 -30.75 4.66
C GLN A 360 6.69 -31.91 5.66
N LEU A 361 7.82 -32.60 5.76
CA LEU A 361 8.08 -33.53 6.86
C LEU A 361 8.62 -32.79 8.08
N LYS A 362 8.59 -33.42 9.26
CA LYS A 362 9.46 -32.96 10.35
C LYS A 362 10.92 -33.21 9.95
N PRO A 363 11.87 -32.38 10.43
CA PRO A 363 13.29 -32.64 10.23
C PRO A 363 13.63 -34.07 10.64
N ASP A 364 14.40 -34.76 9.79
CA ASP A 364 14.89 -36.13 9.99
C ASP A 364 13.79 -37.20 10.20
N GLU A 365 12.54 -36.88 9.85
CA GLU A 365 11.42 -37.82 9.94
C GLU A 365 11.37 -38.74 8.72
N THR A 366 11.23 -40.03 8.99
CA THR A 366 10.92 -41.06 7.99
C THR A 366 9.59 -41.71 8.36
N ILE A 367 8.62 -41.68 7.45
CA ILE A 367 7.26 -42.21 7.68
C ILE A 367 7.06 -43.40 6.74
N ALA A 368 6.76 -44.58 7.30
CA ALA A 368 6.34 -45.71 6.48
C ALA A 368 4.96 -45.41 5.85
N ILE A 369 4.84 -45.64 4.54
CA ILE A 369 3.61 -45.38 3.79
C ILE A 369 2.74 -46.63 3.86
N PRO A 370 1.60 -46.62 4.58
CA PRO A 370 0.64 -47.71 4.50
C PRO A 370 0.02 -47.74 3.11
N ILE A 371 -0.25 -48.94 2.56
CA ILE A 371 -0.94 -49.12 1.27
C ILE A 371 -1.94 -50.28 1.45
N PRO A 372 -3.26 -50.02 1.45
CA PRO A 372 -3.91 -48.70 1.45
C PRO A 372 -3.75 -47.97 2.80
N GLY A 373 -3.90 -46.64 2.81
CA GLY A 373 -3.91 -45.87 4.05
C GLY A 373 -3.62 -44.38 3.88
N ARG A 374 -3.27 -43.73 5.00
CA ARG A 374 -2.97 -42.30 5.05
C ARG A 374 -1.72 -42.02 5.87
N SER A 375 -0.90 -41.08 5.41
CA SER A 375 0.25 -40.53 6.14
C SER A 375 0.07 -39.03 6.32
N LEU A 376 0.19 -38.54 7.55
CA LEU A 376 0.07 -37.11 7.87
C LEU A 376 1.42 -36.42 7.73
N LEU A 377 1.44 -35.27 7.06
CA LEU A 377 2.59 -34.37 6.94
C LEU A 377 2.26 -33.05 7.65
N LYS A 378 3.25 -32.15 7.77
CA LYS A 378 3.01 -30.80 8.30
C LYS A 378 2.09 -29.98 7.39
N ASN A 379 1.57 -28.89 7.94
CA ASN A 379 0.75 -27.89 7.24
C ASN A 379 -0.54 -28.46 6.64
N SER A 380 -1.10 -29.47 7.31
CA SER A 380 -2.32 -30.19 6.94
C SER A 380 -2.24 -30.92 5.59
N TRP A 381 -1.03 -31.29 5.16
CA TRP A 381 -0.85 -32.17 4.02
C TRP A 381 -1.01 -33.63 4.42
N VAL A 382 -1.65 -34.40 3.55
CA VAL A 382 -1.91 -35.83 3.75
C VAL A 382 -1.55 -36.55 2.47
N LEU A 383 -0.74 -37.61 2.59
CA LEU A 383 -0.58 -38.59 1.53
C LEU A 383 -1.65 -39.67 1.71
N GLU A 384 -2.53 -39.83 0.74
CA GLU A 384 -3.53 -40.90 0.68
C GLU A 384 -3.08 -41.94 -0.33
N THR A 385 -3.25 -43.22 0.02
CA THR A 385 -2.87 -44.34 -0.82
C THR A 385 -4.00 -45.35 -0.90
N GLU A 386 -4.21 -45.89 -2.09
CA GLU A 386 -5.21 -46.93 -2.34
C GLU A 386 -4.69 -47.97 -3.33
N MET A 387 -5.16 -49.22 -3.17
CA MET A 387 -4.98 -50.25 -4.19
C MET A 387 -6.06 -50.09 -5.24
N VAL A 388 -5.67 -50.05 -6.52
CA VAL A 388 -6.63 -49.90 -7.61
C VAL A 388 -7.28 -51.23 -7.93
N ALA A 389 -8.61 -51.25 -8.05
CA ALA A 389 -9.38 -52.46 -8.35
C ALA A 389 -9.36 -52.83 -9.84
N ASP A 390 -9.28 -51.84 -10.74
CA ASP A 390 -9.24 -52.04 -12.20
C ASP A 390 -7.97 -51.41 -12.80
N ASN A 391 -7.00 -52.26 -13.14
CA ASN A 391 -5.72 -51.81 -13.70
C ASN A 391 -5.88 -51.13 -15.07
N LYS A 392 -6.88 -51.50 -15.89
CA LYS A 392 -7.10 -50.84 -17.19
C LYS A 392 -7.57 -49.41 -16.98
N GLN A 393 -8.48 -49.21 -16.02
CA GLN A 393 -8.95 -47.89 -15.64
C GLN A 393 -7.82 -47.02 -15.08
N ALA A 394 -6.93 -47.59 -14.26
CA ALA A 394 -5.77 -46.88 -13.71
C ALA A 394 -4.85 -46.31 -14.81
N ILE A 395 -4.55 -47.13 -15.84
CA ILE A 395 -3.71 -46.71 -16.97
C ILE A 395 -4.37 -45.59 -17.78
N GLU A 396 -5.69 -45.58 -17.90
CA GLU A 396 -6.40 -44.49 -18.57
C GLU A 396 -6.44 -43.21 -17.74
N GLN A 397 -6.57 -43.33 -16.41
CA GLN A 397 -6.53 -42.21 -15.47
C GLN A 397 -5.16 -41.54 -15.45
N GLU A 398 -4.09 -42.32 -15.37
CA GLU A 398 -2.71 -41.80 -15.39
C GLU A 398 -2.42 -40.98 -16.65
N LYS A 399 -2.83 -41.48 -17.83
CA LYS A 399 -2.65 -40.77 -19.10
C LYS A 399 -3.41 -39.46 -19.20
N ARG A 400 -4.52 -39.32 -18.48
CA ARG A 400 -5.36 -38.11 -18.46
C ARG A 400 -5.05 -37.21 -17.27
N ASN A 401 -4.16 -37.62 -16.37
CA ASN A 401 -3.88 -36.90 -15.15
C ASN A 401 -3.08 -35.62 -15.43
N ASN A 402 -3.66 -34.48 -15.03
CA ASN A 402 -2.99 -33.19 -15.05
C ASN A 402 -2.58 -32.73 -13.63
N ASP A 403 -2.92 -33.50 -12.59
CA ASP A 403 -2.57 -33.20 -11.21
C ASP A 403 -1.19 -33.77 -10.87
N ARG A 404 -0.23 -32.85 -10.72
CA ARG A 404 1.16 -33.13 -10.35
C ARG A 404 1.32 -33.75 -8.95
N TYR A 405 0.28 -33.76 -8.12
CA TYR A 405 0.27 -34.39 -6.81
C TYR A 405 -0.39 -35.78 -6.80
N GLN A 406 -0.66 -36.35 -7.97
CA GLN A 406 -1.14 -37.72 -8.10
C GLN A 406 -0.14 -38.56 -8.90
N ALA A 407 0.04 -39.81 -8.50
CA ALA A 407 0.88 -40.77 -9.21
C ALA A 407 0.39 -42.21 -9.02
N TRP A 408 0.55 -43.02 -10.06
CA TRP A 408 0.24 -44.45 -10.04
C TRP A 408 1.53 -45.25 -10.13
N PHE A 409 1.63 -46.31 -9.32
CA PHE A 409 2.81 -47.15 -9.25
C PHE A 409 2.45 -48.61 -9.48
N ASP A 410 3.28 -49.26 -10.27
CA ASP A 410 3.28 -50.72 -10.38
C ASP A 410 3.96 -51.30 -9.14
N MET A 411 3.15 -51.92 -8.27
CA MET A 411 3.61 -52.46 -6.99
C MET A 411 4.48 -53.69 -7.16
N ASP A 412 4.37 -54.39 -8.30
CA ASP A 412 5.21 -55.56 -8.60
C ASP A 412 6.66 -55.15 -8.89
N LYS A 413 6.89 -53.87 -9.23
CA LYS A 413 8.21 -53.27 -9.50
C LYS A 413 8.81 -52.55 -8.29
N ILE A 414 8.12 -52.54 -7.15
CA ILE A 414 8.51 -51.82 -5.92
C ILE A 414 8.86 -52.82 -4.81
N SER A 415 9.98 -52.59 -4.13
CA SER A 415 10.32 -53.27 -2.88
C SER A 415 9.74 -52.53 -1.68
N LEU A 416 8.91 -53.21 -0.89
CA LEU A 416 8.35 -52.63 0.35
C LEU A 416 9.36 -52.68 1.51
N PRO A 417 9.27 -51.76 2.49
CA PRO A 417 8.25 -50.70 2.62
C PRO A 417 8.55 -49.48 1.73
N LEU A 418 7.49 -48.81 1.26
CA LEU A 418 7.61 -47.44 0.80
C LEU A 418 7.69 -46.49 1.99
N VAL A 419 8.55 -45.49 1.88
CA VAL A 419 8.76 -44.49 2.93
C VAL A 419 8.72 -43.07 2.38
N LEU A 420 8.19 -42.14 3.18
CA LEU A 420 8.38 -40.71 3.03
C LEU A 420 9.61 -40.28 3.82
N ARG A 421 10.60 -39.68 3.17
CA ARG A 421 11.73 -39.02 3.85
C ARG A 421 12.10 -37.71 3.17
N SER A 422 12.87 -36.90 3.87
CA SER A 422 13.49 -35.70 3.29
C SER A 422 14.68 -36.07 2.41
N ARG A 423 15.15 -35.12 1.59
CA ARG A 423 16.32 -35.32 0.72
C ARG A 423 17.60 -35.50 1.53
N GLU A 424 18.47 -36.36 1.02
CA GLU A 424 19.81 -36.61 1.53
C GLU A 424 20.86 -36.14 0.51
N SER A 425 22.09 -35.92 0.99
CA SER A 425 23.19 -35.50 0.11
C SER A 425 23.52 -36.60 -0.88
N GLY A 426 23.54 -36.27 -2.18
CA GLY A 426 23.82 -37.23 -3.24
C GLY A 426 22.59 -37.94 -3.80
N ASP A 427 21.39 -37.72 -3.26
CA ASP A 427 20.14 -38.29 -3.77
C ASP A 427 19.96 -38.06 -5.28
N ARG A 428 19.55 -39.13 -5.99
CA ARG A 428 19.29 -39.11 -7.44
C ARG A 428 17.98 -39.80 -7.76
N ILE A 429 17.27 -39.25 -8.75
CA ILE A 429 16.10 -39.89 -9.35
C ILE A 429 16.42 -40.31 -10.78
N HIS A 430 15.82 -41.42 -11.22
CA HIS A 430 15.88 -41.90 -12.61
C HIS A 430 14.52 -41.60 -13.25
N PRO A 431 14.36 -40.48 -13.99
CA PRO A 431 13.06 -40.09 -14.53
C PRO A 431 12.59 -41.05 -15.61
N ALA A 432 11.28 -41.24 -15.74
CA ALA A 432 10.71 -41.97 -16.88
C ALA A 432 11.10 -41.27 -18.21
N GLY A 433 11.51 -42.06 -19.22
CA GLY A 433 11.76 -41.58 -20.59
C GLY A 433 13.13 -40.93 -20.88
N MET A 434 14.15 -41.13 -20.01
CA MET A 434 15.51 -40.59 -20.23
C MET A 434 16.61 -41.68 -20.29
N ASP A 435 16.35 -42.82 -20.91
CA ASP A 435 17.36 -43.86 -21.24
C ASP A 435 18.35 -44.21 -20.11
N GLY A 436 17.85 -44.33 -18.88
CA GLY A 436 18.67 -44.71 -17.71
C GLY A 436 19.51 -43.59 -17.10
N HIS A 437 19.43 -42.36 -17.61
CA HIS A 437 20.06 -41.20 -17.00
C HIS A 437 19.41 -40.86 -15.65
N SER A 438 20.26 -40.49 -14.69
CA SER A 438 19.84 -40.02 -13.37
C SER A 438 20.09 -38.53 -13.21
N ILE A 439 19.23 -37.86 -12.46
CA ILE A 439 19.32 -36.43 -12.14
C ILE A 439 19.49 -36.31 -10.62
N LYS A 440 20.40 -35.44 -10.16
CA LYS A 440 20.50 -35.11 -8.74
C LYS A 440 19.22 -34.42 -8.29
N ILE A 441 18.72 -34.75 -7.11
CA ILE A 441 17.53 -34.09 -6.57
C ILE A 441 17.74 -32.58 -6.40
N SER A 442 18.96 -32.14 -6.03
CA SER A 442 19.30 -30.71 -5.97
C SER A 442 19.03 -29.99 -7.29
N ASP A 443 19.49 -30.59 -8.39
CA ASP A 443 19.45 -29.97 -9.71
C ASP A 443 18.02 -30.00 -10.26
N LEU A 444 17.29 -31.09 -10.00
CA LEU A 444 15.86 -31.19 -10.30
C LEU A 444 15.08 -30.07 -9.60
N MET A 445 15.26 -29.91 -8.29
CA MET A 445 14.55 -28.89 -7.50
C MET A 445 14.88 -27.46 -7.95
N ILE A 446 16.13 -27.20 -8.36
CA ILE A 446 16.55 -25.91 -8.93
C ILE A 446 15.87 -25.67 -10.28
N ASN A 447 15.96 -26.63 -11.20
CA ASN A 447 15.44 -26.52 -12.56
C ASN A 447 13.91 -26.39 -12.59
N GLN A 448 13.23 -27.09 -11.67
CA GLN A 448 11.79 -27.00 -11.48
C GLN A 448 11.35 -25.79 -10.65
N LYS A 449 12.29 -24.93 -10.23
CA LYS A 449 12.05 -23.70 -9.46
C LYS A 449 11.31 -23.96 -8.14
N LEU A 450 11.54 -25.11 -7.48
CA LEU A 450 11.03 -25.36 -6.13
C LEU A 450 11.63 -24.31 -5.17
N PRO A 451 10.84 -23.61 -4.33
CA PRO A 451 11.37 -22.57 -3.44
C PRO A 451 12.39 -23.11 -2.43
N LEU A 452 13.50 -22.38 -2.23
CA LEU A 452 14.65 -22.82 -1.43
C LEU A 452 14.25 -23.28 -0.01
N ARG A 453 13.39 -22.50 0.66
CA ARG A 453 12.87 -22.81 2.01
C ARG A 453 12.08 -24.11 2.09
N ALA A 454 11.37 -24.50 1.02
CA ALA A 454 10.58 -25.74 0.98
C ALA A 454 11.43 -26.98 0.66
N ARG A 455 12.62 -26.81 0.05
CA ARG A 455 13.47 -27.93 -0.42
C ARG A 455 13.96 -28.84 0.68
N LYS A 456 14.23 -28.30 1.88
CA LYS A 456 14.91 -29.04 2.95
C LYS A 456 14.09 -30.24 3.42
N ASN A 457 12.81 -30.01 3.72
CA ASN A 457 11.91 -31.06 4.24
C ASN A 457 10.82 -31.46 3.23
N TRP A 458 11.08 -31.26 1.93
CA TRP A 458 10.15 -31.71 0.90
C TRP A 458 10.04 -33.24 0.96
N PRO A 459 8.83 -33.83 0.99
CA PRO A 459 8.68 -35.28 1.03
C PRO A 459 9.15 -35.91 -0.27
N LEU A 460 10.01 -36.92 -0.17
CA LEU A 460 10.37 -37.83 -1.25
C LEU A 460 9.78 -39.20 -0.92
N ILE A 461 9.19 -39.86 -1.93
CA ILE A 461 8.71 -41.24 -1.76
C ILE A 461 9.78 -42.18 -2.28
N CYS A 462 10.23 -43.05 -1.39
CA CYS A 462 11.39 -43.91 -1.58
C CYS A 462 11.03 -45.38 -1.35
N CYS A 463 11.69 -46.24 -2.10
CA CYS A 463 11.68 -47.70 -2.01
C CYS A 463 13.11 -48.13 -1.70
N GLY A 464 13.43 -48.36 -0.42
CA GLY A 464 14.82 -48.43 0.04
C GLY A 464 15.58 -47.14 -0.33
N ASP A 465 16.73 -47.28 -0.97
CA ASP A 465 17.59 -46.15 -1.37
C ASP A 465 17.13 -45.45 -2.67
N LYS A 466 16.11 -46.01 -3.36
CA LYS A 466 15.65 -45.51 -4.64
C LYS A 466 14.47 -44.55 -4.46
N ILE A 467 14.58 -43.36 -5.02
CA ILE A 467 13.48 -42.38 -5.07
C ILE A 467 12.55 -42.74 -6.23
N VAL A 468 11.30 -43.07 -5.90
CA VAL A 468 10.28 -43.41 -6.90
C VAL A 468 9.42 -42.21 -7.29
N TRP A 469 9.30 -41.20 -6.43
CA TRP A 469 8.53 -40.00 -6.74
C TRP A 469 8.94 -38.78 -5.91
N VAL A 470 9.01 -37.63 -6.58
CA VAL A 470 9.07 -36.29 -6.00
C VAL A 470 7.69 -35.65 -6.25
N PRO A 471 6.77 -35.70 -5.26
CA PRO A 471 5.42 -35.16 -5.41
C PRO A 471 5.42 -33.72 -5.87
N GLY A 472 4.53 -33.38 -6.80
CA GLY A 472 4.45 -32.06 -7.43
C GLY A 472 5.43 -31.84 -8.59
N TYR A 473 6.40 -32.74 -8.80
CA TYR A 473 7.49 -32.51 -9.75
C TYR A 473 7.77 -33.66 -10.71
N ARG A 474 8.18 -34.84 -10.21
CA ARG A 474 8.66 -35.90 -11.11
C ARG A 474 8.52 -37.30 -10.52
N GLN A 475 7.95 -38.21 -11.31
CA GLN A 475 7.95 -39.65 -11.05
C GLN A 475 9.16 -40.33 -11.71
N SER A 476 9.68 -41.36 -11.05
CA SER A 476 10.76 -42.20 -11.57
C SER A 476 10.24 -43.20 -12.61
N GLY A 477 11.11 -43.58 -13.56
CA GLY A 477 10.88 -44.70 -14.48
C GLY A 477 10.90 -46.08 -13.83
N LEU A 478 11.28 -46.18 -12.54
CA LEU A 478 11.46 -47.46 -11.84
C LEU A 478 10.16 -48.24 -11.61
N ALA A 479 9.03 -47.55 -11.49
CA ALA A 479 7.76 -48.15 -11.09
C ALA A 479 6.58 -47.61 -11.92
N THR A 480 6.83 -47.32 -13.21
CA THR A 480 5.77 -46.90 -14.14
C THR A 480 4.83 -48.05 -14.42
N ILE A 481 3.53 -47.73 -14.47
CA ILE A 481 2.49 -48.69 -14.86
C ILE A 481 2.48 -48.90 -16.37
N ASP A 482 2.16 -50.13 -16.78
CA ASP A 482 1.96 -50.51 -18.17
C ASP A 482 0.86 -51.57 -18.30
N LYS A 483 0.60 -52.06 -19.52
CA LYS A 483 -0.48 -53.04 -19.76
C LYS A 483 -0.28 -54.39 -19.06
N GLN A 484 0.92 -54.68 -18.58
CA GLN A 484 1.29 -55.92 -17.89
C GLN A 484 1.27 -55.77 -16.36
N SER A 485 1.11 -54.56 -15.82
CA SER A 485 1.04 -54.32 -14.38
C SER A 485 -0.13 -55.09 -13.76
N THR A 486 0.14 -55.92 -12.75
CA THR A 486 -0.87 -56.76 -12.09
C THR A 486 -1.35 -56.18 -10.76
N SER A 487 -0.51 -55.40 -10.09
CA SER A 487 -0.83 -54.72 -8.84
C SER A 487 -0.51 -53.23 -8.95
N ILE A 488 -1.53 -52.36 -8.87
CA ILE A 488 -1.36 -50.90 -9.00
C ILE A 488 -1.80 -50.19 -7.73
N ALA A 489 -0.95 -49.29 -7.22
CA ALA A 489 -1.31 -48.36 -6.17
C ALA A 489 -1.45 -46.94 -6.72
N HIS A 490 -2.47 -46.23 -6.26
CA HIS A 490 -2.70 -44.81 -6.54
C HIS A 490 -2.37 -43.99 -5.30
N LEU A 491 -1.53 -42.97 -5.46
CA LEU A 491 -1.06 -42.09 -4.40
C LEU A 491 -1.46 -40.66 -4.71
N ILE A 492 -2.08 -39.99 -3.73
CA ILE A 492 -2.57 -38.62 -3.81
C ILE A 492 -1.97 -37.82 -2.66
N LEU A 493 -1.24 -36.74 -2.96
CA LEU A 493 -0.77 -35.81 -1.96
C LEU A 493 -1.66 -34.57 -1.94
N VAL A 494 -2.48 -34.41 -0.90
CA VAL A 494 -3.49 -33.35 -0.84
C VAL A 494 -3.36 -32.52 0.43
N ARG A 495 -3.63 -31.22 0.33
CA ARG A 495 -3.75 -30.33 1.50
C ARG A 495 -5.20 -30.30 1.97
N LYS A 496 -5.46 -30.79 3.17
CA LYS A 496 -6.79 -30.72 3.80
C LYS A 496 -6.84 -29.52 4.73
N LEU A 497 -7.27 -28.38 4.21
CA LEU A 497 -7.59 -27.23 5.06
C LEU A 497 -8.81 -27.64 5.90
N SER A 498 -8.68 -27.59 7.22
CA SER A 498 -9.83 -27.71 8.12
C SER A 498 -10.80 -26.59 7.79
N THR A 499 -11.97 -26.97 7.28
CA THR A 499 -13.14 -26.09 7.08
C THR A 499 -13.58 -25.45 8.37
#